data_AF-A0A950UT69-F1
#
_entry.id   AF-A0A950UT69-F1
#
_cell.length_a   1.000
_cell.length_b   1.000
_cell.length_c   1.000
_cell.angle_alpha   90.00
_cell.angle_beta   90.00
_cell.angle_gamma   90.00
#
_symmetry.space_group_name_H-M   'P 1'
#
loop_
_entity.id
_entity.type
_entity.pdbx_description
1 polymer ?
#
loop_
_entity_poly.entity_id
_entity_poly.type
_entity_poly.pdbx_seq_one_letter_code
_entity_poly.pdbx_strand_id
1 'polypeptide(L)'
;VNVVKLRTYKDSLYDLLTAYSTQRVKKLGGKAYVKVHAPVLLIEEARARLERMLGRIPDWSGLQRLIPFEWSGGQRRRSALASTLLACLELARDGKVELRQMAPFEEIFVRDRVAPTAEVHP
;
A
#
# COMPACT_ATOMS: atom_id res chain seq x y z
N VAL A 1 30.45 -57.01 39.29
CA VAL A 1 31.21 -55.74 39.36
C VAL A 1 30.48 -54.72 38.50
N ASN A 2 29.90 -53.67 39.09
CA ASN A 2 29.22 -52.61 38.34
C ASN A 2 30.26 -51.59 37.87
N VAL A 3 30.44 -51.46 36.55
CA VAL A 3 31.36 -50.49 35.96
C VAL A 3 30.56 -49.23 35.62
N VAL A 4 30.74 -48.17 36.42
CA VAL A 4 30.15 -46.85 36.15
C VAL A 4 31.13 -46.05 35.30
N LYS A 5 30.74 -45.73 34.06
CA LYS A 5 31.55 -44.97 33.11
C LYS A 5 31.50 -43.48 33.48
N LEU A 6 32.50 -43.01 34.22
CA LEU A 6 32.71 -41.58 34.48
C LEU A 6 33.22 -40.93 33.19
N ARG A 7 32.46 -39.96 32.64
CA ARG A 7 32.88 -39.21 31.47
C ARG A 7 33.83 -38.10 31.90
N THR A 8 35.10 -38.23 31.55
CA THR A 8 36.10 -37.19 31.77
C THR A 8 36.08 -36.22 30.59
N TYR A 9 35.63 -34.99 30.83
CA TYR A 9 35.67 -33.92 29.84
C TYR A 9 36.94 -33.09 30.06
N LYS A 10 37.73 -32.90 29.00
CA LYS A 10 38.90 -32.03 29.00
C LYS A 10 38.60 -30.89 28.04
N ASP A 11 38.35 -29.72 28.59
CA ASP A 11 38.13 -28.49 27.81
C ASP A 11 39.14 -27.43 28.27
N SER A 12 39.54 -26.59 27.33
CA SER A 12 40.38 -25.43 27.58
C SER A 12 39.54 -24.16 27.77
N LEU A 13 40.12 -23.11 28.36
CA LEU A 13 39.49 -21.79 28.43
C LEU A 13 39.11 -21.26 27.04
N TYR A 14 39.88 -21.62 26.01
CA TYR A 14 39.60 -21.26 24.63
C TYR A 14 38.28 -21.86 24.14
N ASP A 15 38.00 -23.12 24.49
CA ASP A 15 36.76 -23.82 24.11
C ASP A 15 35.54 -23.16 24.75
N LEU A 16 35.67 -22.74 26.02
CA LEU A 16 34.62 -22.02 26.74
C LEU A 16 34.31 -20.65 26.10
N LEU A 17 35.35 -19.88 25.77
CA LEU A 17 35.20 -18.57 25.10
C LEU A 17 34.64 -18.71 23.69
N THR A 18 35.02 -19.77 22.97
CA THR A 18 34.50 -20.08 21.63
C THR A 18 33.02 -20.45 21.69
N ALA A 19 32.61 -21.31 22.62
CA ALA A 19 31.21 -21.66 22.83
C ALA A 19 30.38 -20.43 23.23
N TYR A 20 30.89 -19.60 24.14
CA TYR A 20 30.21 -18.38 24.56
C TYR A 20 30.06 -17.38 23.40
N SER A 21 31.12 -17.11 22.64
CA SER A 21 31.07 -16.17 21.53
C SER A 21 30.13 -16.63 20.43
N THR A 22 30.13 -17.93 20.09
CA THR A 22 29.21 -18.53 19.10
C THR A 22 27.76 -18.39 19.53
N GLN A 23 27.46 -18.69 20.80
CA GLN A 23 26.11 -18.54 21.35
C GLN A 23 25.69 -17.07 21.45
N ARG A 24 26.62 -16.17 21.78
CA ARG A 24 26.39 -14.73 21.86
C ARG A 24 26.13 -14.12 20.48
N VAL A 25 26.90 -14.48 19.45
CA VAL A 25 26.67 -14.06 18.07
C VAL A 25 25.32 -14.55 17.57
N LYS A 26 24.96 -15.82 17.83
CA LYS A 26 23.65 -16.37 17.48
C LYS A 26 22.49 -15.64 18.17
N LYS A 27 22.66 -15.19 19.42
CA LYS A 27 21.66 -14.37 20.14
C LYS A 27 21.65 -12.90 19.70
N LEU A 28 22.80 -12.34 19.32
CA LEU A 28 22.95 -10.95 18.86
C LEU A 28 22.57 -10.76 17.39
N GLY A 29 22.52 -11.81 16.58
CA GLY A 29 21.86 -11.83 15.28
C GLY A 29 20.33 -11.70 15.40
N GLY A 30 19.87 -10.85 16.31
CA GLY A 30 18.48 -10.55 16.59
C GLY A 30 17.78 -10.08 15.32
N LYS A 31 16.48 -10.40 15.27
CA LYS A 31 15.55 -10.17 14.16
C LYS A 31 15.98 -8.98 13.31
N ALA A 32 16.32 -9.26 12.05
CA ALA A 32 16.60 -8.24 11.07
C ALA A 32 15.54 -7.14 11.19
N TYR A 33 15.98 -5.88 11.25
CA TYR A 33 15.05 -4.76 11.28
C TYR A 33 14.15 -4.85 10.04
N VAL A 34 12.88 -5.17 10.25
CA VAL A 34 11.88 -5.15 9.19
C VAL A 34 11.24 -3.78 9.23
N LYS A 35 11.46 -2.99 8.18
CA LYS A 35 10.79 -1.71 8.01
C LYS A 35 9.29 -1.97 7.87
N VAL A 36 8.49 -1.49 8.83
CA VAL A 36 7.03 -1.55 8.72
C VAL A 36 6.61 -0.54 7.67
N HIS A 37 6.09 -1.01 6.54
CA HIS A 37 5.51 -0.15 5.51
C HIS A 37 4.11 0.27 5.93
N ALA A 38 3.86 1.58 5.98
CA ALA A 38 2.52 2.09 6.18
C ALA A 38 1.64 1.67 4.98
N PRO A 39 0.38 1.27 5.22
CA PRO A 39 -0.52 0.87 4.15
C PRO A 39 -1.06 2.11 3.41
N VAL A 40 -0.24 2.71 2.56
CA VAL A 40 -0.51 3.95 1.83
C VAL A 40 -0.54 3.68 0.32
N LEU A 41 -1.63 4.10 -0.34
CA LEU A 41 -1.75 4.04 -1.80
C LEU A 41 -1.02 5.25 -2.38
N LEU A 42 -0.06 5.02 -3.28
CA LEU A 42 0.63 6.13 -3.93
C LEU A 42 -0.32 6.89 -4.86
N ILE A 43 -0.18 8.22 -4.90
CA ILE A 43 -1.00 9.07 -5.76
C ILE A 43 -0.79 8.72 -7.23
N GLU A 44 0.45 8.47 -7.64
CA GLU A 44 0.80 8.03 -9.01
C GLU A 44 0.14 6.70 -9.38
N GLU A 45 0.03 5.76 -8.43
CA GLU A 45 -0.68 4.49 -8.65
C GLU A 45 -2.18 4.72 -8.84
N ALA A 46 -2.78 5.61 -8.03
CA ALA A 46 -4.18 5.99 -8.17
C ALA A 46 -4.44 6.70 -9.51
N ARG A 47 -3.56 7.62 -9.92
CA ARG A 47 -3.64 8.33 -11.20
C ARG A 47 -3.51 7.37 -12.38
N ALA A 48 -2.47 6.54 -12.41
CA ALA A 48 -2.27 5.56 -13.48
C ALA A 48 -3.44 4.58 -13.57
N ARG A 49 -4.08 4.23 -12.45
CA ARG A 49 -5.31 3.43 -12.47
C ARG A 49 -6.48 4.17 -13.10
N LEU A 50 -6.76 5.41 -12.67
CA LEU A 50 -7.85 6.21 -13.21
C LEU A 50 -7.66 6.48 -14.70
N GLU A 51 -6.43 6.73 -15.15
CA GLU A 51 -6.13 6.92 -16.57
C GLU A 51 -6.46 5.70 -17.43
N ARG A 52 -6.28 4.49 -16.91
CA ARG A 52 -6.72 3.25 -17.59
C ARG A 52 -8.24 3.07 -17.62
N MET A 53 -8.96 3.76 -16.73
CA MET A 53 -10.42 3.72 -16.67
C MET A 53 -11.07 4.80 -17.54
N LEU A 54 -10.31 5.80 -18.00
CA LEU A 54 -10.82 6.86 -18.86
C LEU A 54 -11.48 6.29 -20.14
N GLY A 55 -12.62 6.86 -20.49
CA GLY A 55 -13.48 6.40 -21.59
C GLY A 55 -14.36 5.20 -21.23
N ARG A 56 -14.24 4.66 -20.01
CA ARG A 56 -15.03 3.53 -19.50
C ARG A 56 -15.70 3.85 -18.17
N ILE A 57 -15.54 5.08 -17.65
CA ILE A 57 -16.20 5.48 -16.41
C ILE A 57 -17.69 5.66 -16.72
N PRO A 58 -18.59 4.92 -16.05
CA PRO A 58 -20.02 5.11 -16.23
C PRO A 58 -20.43 6.56 -15.93
N ASP A 59 -21.50 7.03 -16.58
CA ASP A 59 -21.98 8.40 -16.33
C ASP A 59 -22.29 8.58 -14.84
N TRP A 60 -21.64 9.59 -14.25
CA TRP A 60 -21.69 9.91 -12.83
C TRP A 60 -21.49 8.73 -11.87
N SER A 61 -20.29 8.14 -11.88
CA SER A 61 -19.90 7.13 -10.89
C SER A 61 -19.45 7.77 -9.58
N GLY A 62 -19.89 7.22 -8.44
CA GLY A 62 -19.38 7.61 -7.13
C GLY A 62 -17.87 7.34 -7.01
N LEU A 63 -17.13 8.29 -6.44
CA LEU A 63 -15.67 8.25 -6.27
C LEU A 63 -15.22 6.96 -5.57
N GLN A 64 -15.97 6.49 -4.57
CA GLN A 64 -15.62 5.31 -3.80
C GLN A 64 -15.62 4.02 -4.62
N ARG A 65 -16.39 3.98 -5.72
CA ARG A 65 -16.42 2.83 -6.64
C ARG A 65 -15.17 2.74 -7.51
N LEU A 66 -14.41 3.83 -7.61
CA LEU A 66 -13.16 3.91 -8.39
C LEU A 66 -11.95 3.41 -7.59
N ILE A 67 -12.10 3.24 -6.28
CA ILE A 67 -11.06 2.73 -5.38
C ILE A 67 -10.74 1.26 -5.76
N PRO A 68 -9.45 0.85 -5.81
CA PRO A 68 -9.10 -0.53 -6.06
C PRO A 68 -9.63 -1.47 -4.96
N PHE A 69 -10.10 -2.66 -5.36
CA PHE A 69 -10.73 -3.62 -4.46
C PHE A 69 -9.80 -4.05 -3.31
N GLU A 70 -8.50 -4.22 -3.57
CA GLU A 70 -7.51 -4.57 -2.54
C GLU A 70 -7.33 -3.49 -1.44
N TRP A 71 -7.84 -2.26 -1.66
CA TRP A 71 -7.76 -1.15 -0.72
C TRP A 71 -9.09 -0.86 0.01
N SER A 72 -10.12 -1.70 -0.15
CA SER A 72 -11.46 -1.46 0.40
C SER A 72 -11.59 -1.55 1.94
N GLY A 73 -10.57 -2.02 2.66
CA GLY A 73 -10.63 -2.26 4.10
C GLY A 73 -9.94 -1.21 5.00
N GLY A 74 -10.57 -0.87 6.12
CA GLY A 74 -9.93 -0.19 7.28
C GLY A 74 -9.07 1.03 6.94
N GLN A 75 -7.82 1.05 7.43
CA GLN A 75 -6.87 2.16 7.20
C GLN A 75 -6.45 2.30 5.73
N ARG A 76 -6.40 1.19 4.97
CA ARG A 76 -6.10 1.20 3.53
C ARG A 76 -7.14 2.01 2.76
N ARG A 77 -8.42 1.85 3.11
CA ARG A 77 -9.53 2.56 2.46
C ARG A 77 -9.40 4.07 2.57
N ARG A 78 -8.99 4.57 3.75
CA ARG A 78 -8.80 6.01 3.96
C ARG A 78 -7.67 6.56 3.10
N SER A 79 -6.54 5.86 3.02
CA SER A 79 -5.44 6.27 2.15
C SER A 79 -5.84 6.23 0.68
N ALA A 80 -6.53 5.16 0.26
CA ALA A 80 -6.92 5.02 -1.13
C ALA A 80 -7.94 6.08 -1.54
N LEU A 81 -8.93 6.37 -0.69
CA LEU A 81 -9.88 7.46 -0.94
C LEU A 81 -9.18 8.80 -1.11
N ALA A 82 -8.22 9.14 -0.25
CA ALA A 82 -7.45 10.37 -0.35
C ALA A 82 -6.64 10.46 -1.65
N SER A 83 -5.91 9.38 -2.00
CA SER A 83 -5.09 9.34 -3.21
C SER A 83 -5.94 9.35 -4.48
N THR A 84 -7.07 8.62 -4.51
CA THR A 84 -8.02 8.63 -5.62
C THR A 84 -8.69 10.00 -5.77
N LEU A 85 -9.10 10.65 -4.67
CA LEU A 85 -9.64 12.00 -4.71
C LEU A 85 -8.64 12.98 -5.32
N LEU A 86 -7.38 12.95 -4.85
CA LEU A 86 -6.34 13.84 -5.37
C LEU A 86 -6.12 13.58 -6.86
N ALA A 87 -5.97 12.33 -7.27
CA ALA A 87 -5.81 11.96 -8.68
C ALA A 87 -7.01 12.41 -9.54
N CYS A 88 -8.24 12.31 -9.04
CA CYS A 88 -9.42 12.85 -9.70
C CYS A 88 -9.36 14.37 -9.89
N LEU A 89 -8.89 15.12 -8.87
CA LEU A 89 -8.72 16.57 -8.96
C LEU A 89 -7.64 16.95 -9.99
N GLU A 90 -6.57 16.17 -10.07
CA GLU A 90 -5.54 16.35 -11.10
C GLU A 90 -6.08 16.09 -12.50
N LEU A 91 -6.83 15.01 -12.70
CA LEU A 91 -7.46 14.69 -13.99
C LEU A 91 -8.53 15.72 -14.37
N ALA A 92 -9.25 16.27 -13.40
CA ALA A 92 -10.22 17.34 -13.63
C ALA A 92 -9.52 18.64 -14.06
N ARG A 93 -8.39 18.97 -13.42
CA ARG A 93 -7.50 20.07 -13.83
C ARG A 93 -6.96 19.86 -15.25
N ASP A 94 -6.60 18.62 -15.60
CA ASP A 94 -6.15 18.24 -16.95
C ASP A 94 -7.32 18.19 -17.97
N GLY A 95 -8.57 18.43 -17.52
CA GLY A 95 -9.75 18.44 -18.37
C GLY A 95 -10.20 17.07 -18.86
N LYS A 96 -9.72 15.98 -18.26
CA LYS A 96 -10.06 14.59 -18.65
C LYS A 96 -11.33 14.07 -18.00
N VAL A 97 -11.67 14.56 -16.80
CA VAL A 97 -12.85 14.15 -16.04
C VAL A 97 -13.60 15.36 -15.51
N GLU A 98 -14.87 15.15 -15.16
CA GLU A 98 -15.68 16.13 -14.46
C GLU A 98 -16.09 15.60 -13.08
N LEU A 99 -16.16 16.51 -12.10
CA LEU A 99 -16.48 16.21 -10.71
C LEU A 99 -17.73 16.96 -10.28
N ARG A 100 -18.56 16.32 -9.47
CA ARG A 100 -19.79 16.93 -8.95
C ARG A 100 -20.03 16.50 -7.50
N GLN A 101 -20.33 17.46 -6.64
CA GLN A 101 -20.69 17.26 -5.23
C GLN A 101 -21.93 18.12 -4.91
N MET A 102 -22.95 17.52 -4.30
CA MET A 102 -24.24 18.20 -4.06
C MET A 102 -24.24 19.09 -2.83
N ALA A 103 -23.62 18.65 -1.75
CA ALA A 103 -23.47 19.42 -0.52
C ALA A 103 -22.12 19.11 0.13
N PRO A 104 -21.64 19.92 1.08
CA PRO A 104 -20.39 19.66 1.79
C PRO A 104 -20.38 18.24 2.40
N PHE A 105 -19.30 17.50 2.16
CA PHE A 105 -19.08 16.13 2.64
C PHE A 105 -20.04 15.05 2.10
N GLU A 106 -20.92 15.40 1.15
CA GLU A 106 -21.69 14.41 0.39
C GLU A 106 -20.80 13.62 -0.58
N GLU A 107 -21.35 12.54 -1.11
CA GLU A 107 -20.68 11.72 -2.12
C GLU A 107 -20.24 12.56 -3.34
N ILE A 108 -19.00 12.32 -3.76
CA ILE A 108 -18.41 12.93 -4.95
C ILE A 108 -18.64 12.01 -6.13
N PHE A 109 -19.23 12.55 -7.19
CA PHE A 109 -19.46 11.85 -8.44
C PHE A 109 -18.41 12.28 -9.47
N VAL A 110 -18.00 11.32 -10.29
CA VAL A 110 -16.97 11.45 -11.32
C VAL A 110 -17.55 10.94 -12.64
N ARG A 111 -17.31 11.68 -13.72
CA ARG A 111 -17.59 11.21 -15.08
C ARG A 111 -16.43 11.52 -16.01
N ASP A 112 -16.30 10.74 -17.08
CA ASP A 112 -15.42 11.10 -18.18
C ASP A 112 -15.91 12.38 -18.85
N ARG A 113 -14.97 13.26 -19.20
CA ARG A 113 -15.31 14.42 -20.01
C ARG A 113 -15.48 13.97 -21.46
N VAL A 114 -16.72 13.92 -21.93
CA VAL A 114 -16.99 13.76 -23.35
C VAL A 114 -16.61 15.09 -24.02
N ALA A 115 -15.70 15.05 -24.99
CA ALA A 115 -15.42 16.23 -25.81
C ALA A 115 -16.76 16.71 -26.40
N PRO A 116 -17.10 18.01 -26.32
CA PRO A 116 -18.35 18.49 -26.89
C PRO A 116 -18.34 18.10 -28.38
N THR A 117 -19.30 17.27 -28.78
CA THR A 117 -19.67 17.19 -30.20
C THR A 117 -19.94 18.62 -30.62
N ALA A 118 -19.10 19.16 -31.50
CA ALA A 118 -19.24 20.51 -31.99
C ALA A 118 -20.70 20.72 -32.42
N GLU A 119 -21.41 21.58 -31.70
CA GLU A 119 -22.72 22.04 -32.13
C GLU A 119 -22.47 22.82 -33.42
N VAL A 120 -22.65 22.15 -34.55
CA VAL A 120 -22.78 22.78 -35.86
C VAL A 120 -24.15 23.46 -35.84
N HIS A 121 -24.17 24.73 -35.44
CA HIS A 121 -25.32 25.60 -35.72
C HIS A 121 -25.20 26.09 -37.17
N PRO A 122 -26.28 25.99 -37.97
CA PRO A 122 -26.33 26.40 -39.39
C PRO A 122 -26.21 27.92 -39.60
#